data_AF-A0A847V2Z4-F1
#
_entry.id   AF-A0A847V2Z4-F1
#
_cell.length_a   1.000
_cell.length_b   1.000
_cell.length_c   1.000
_cell.angle_alpha   90.00
_cell.angle_beta   90.00
_cell.angle_gamma   90.00
#
_symmetry.space_group_name_H-M   'P 1'
#
loop_
_entity.id
_entity.type
_entity.pdbx_description
1 polymer ?
#
loop_
_entity_poly.entity_id
_entity_poly.type
_entity_poly.pdbx_seq_one_letter_code
_entity_poly.pdbx_strand_id
1 'polypeptide(L)'
;MRYEAMEKAELKVERGVKILRLAGSPYEMGYQHGRLLAKEIDLMVKTTLPATAAYVALQADSELDRAEEMLWIGQRRAEPHLPKELKVEMEGIADGVRDGGGRATLEEILLWNTNYDQWCIYCHPNFWSCSPGPDGGGVADEGGREGPAPLAPPAGGCSSFSAWDEGAGGGGELIFGKNEDNFNMPGQLECRMMVVAAPDDGFGHVFMTYPGMIGLDGGVNEAGFEMMTQLSSMRHETMAGCGIAVFTRLLLTRAKTVDDAVRILREYPRCAGIAYHVADGVAREAAVVETSSKRVCVRHPMDGVEALWQTNHSNCYPGWMGYSGYNMVRDQAPVNGLSDVSTIDRWQAGLRDPYNFFVQAPSRFERYGQLIHDHYGEITPEVAIEILSDRYDPYTRMVRPEGFPSWTNNILCTISALYPDFAYRAREPVGAFKAHIANMWSLVARPEGGDLWLAIRGFPAQRGGFEHFNLHDLLDEVP
;
A
#
# COMPACT_ATOMS: atom_id res chain seq x y z
N MET A 1 2.35 18.85 29.85
CA MET A 1 2.78 18.42 28.52
C MET A 1 2.39 16.96 28.21
N ARG A 2 3.07 15.91 28.70
CA ARG A 2 2.70 14.51 28.35
C ARG A 2 1.32 14.04 28.86
N TYR A 3 0.88 14.52 30.02
CA TYR A 3 -0.47 14.22 30.56
C TYR A 3 -1.56 14.95 29.75
N GLU A 4 -1.34 16.22 29.41
CA GLU A 4 -2.23 17.03 28.56
C GLU A 4 -2.33 16.47 27.13
N ALA A 5 -1.25 15.91 26.58
CA ALA A 5 -1.29 15.25 25.28
C ALA A 5 -2.28 14.07 25.25
N MET A 6 -2.46 13.36 26.35
CA MET A 6 -3.39 12.22 26.42
C MET A 6 -4.86 12.62 26.54
N GLU A 7 -5.16 13.89 26.84
CA GLU A 7 -6.54 14.38 26.88
C GLU A 7 -7.16 14.44 25.48
N LYS A 8 -6.31 14.41 24.42
CA LYS A 8 -6.71 14.56 23.02
C LYS A 8 -6.71 13.28 22.18
N ALA A 9 -6.70 12.12 22.83
CA ALA A 9 -6.54 10.84 22.13
C ALA A 9 -7.42 9.75 22.71
N GLU A 10 -7.86 8.87 21.81
CA GLU A 10 -8.73 7.75 22.16
C GLU A 10 -8.42 6.52 21.31
N LEU A 11 -8.48 5.34 21.91
CA LEU A 11 -8.55 4.07 21.18
C LEU A 11 -9.90 3.43 21.51
N LYS A 12 -10.75 3.25 20.49
CA LYS A 12 -12.10 2.73 20.66
C LYS A 12 -12.47 1.76 19.56
N VAL A 13 -13.39 0.85 19.86
CA VAL A 13 -14.00 -0.04 18.86
C VAL A 13 -15.39 0.47 18.54
N GLU A 14 -15.63 0.81 17.28
CA GLU A 14 -16.89 1.35 16.80
C GLU A 14 -17.33 0.56 15.57
N ARG A 15 -18.57 0.04 15.59
CA ARG A 15 -19.09 -0.85 14.53
C ARG A 15 -18.12 -2.02 14.24
N GLY A 16 -17.38 -2.49 15.25
CA GLY A 16 -16.38 -3.56 15.12
C GLY A 16 -15.06 -3.17 14.44
N VAL A 17 -14.84 -1.88 14.15
CA VAL A 17 -13.57 -1.32 13.66
C VAL A 17 -12.78 -0.75 14.84
N LYS A 18 -11.50 -1.07 14.95
CA LYS A 18 -10.57 -0.45 15.91
C LYS A 18 -10.14 0.92 15.36
N ILE A 19 -10.49 1.99 16.07
CA ILE A 19 -10.24 3.38 15.67
C ILE A 19 -9.30 4.02 16.70
N LEU A 20 -8.17 4.54 16.22
CA LEU A 20 -7.22 5.34 16.99
C LEU A 20 -7.37 6.81 16.59
N ARG A 21 -7.81 7.65 17.52
CA ARG A 21 -7.94 9.11 17.35
C ARG A 21 -6.72 9.79 17.96
N LEU A 22 -6.05 10.62 17.18
CA LEU A 22 -4.82 11.33 17.54
C LEU A 22 -4.94 12.82 17.18
N ALA A 23 -4.43 13.70 18.02
CA ALA A 23 -4.46 15.14 17.77
C ALA A 23 -3.20 15.86 18.26
N GLY A 24 -2.81 16.94 17.57
CA GLY A 24 -1.76 17.86 18.00
C GLY A 24 -0.51 17.84 17.12
N SER A 25 0.62 18.21 17.73
CA SER A 25 1.92 18.19 17.06
C SER A 25 2.38 16.77 16.71
N PRO A 26 3.34 16.59 15.77
CA PRO A 26 3.84 15.26 15.41
C PRO A 26 4.30 14.44 16.63
N TYR A 27 5.00 15.06 17.58
CA TYR A 27 5.42 14.36 18.81
C TYR A 27 4.24 13.95 19.69
N GLU A 28 3.22 14.80 19.85
CA GLU A 28 2.05 14.49 20.68
C GLU A 28 1.24 13.35 20.09
N MET A 29 0.94 13.39 18.78
CA MET A 29 0.26 12.29 18.09
C MET A 29 1.06 10.98 18.18
N GLY A 30 2.38 11.05 18.00
CA GLY A 30 3.26 9.91 18.20
C GLY A 30 3.18 9.35 19.62
N TYR A 31 3.29 10.22 20.63
CA TYR A 31 3.21 9.83 22.03
C TYR A 31 1.87 9.17 22.38
N GLN A 32 0.76 9.74 21.93
CA GLN A 32 -0.59 9.19 22.10
C GLN A 32 -0.70 7.79 21.47
N HIS A 33 -0.24 7.63 20.23
CA HIS A 33 -0.23 6.35 19.52
C HIS A 33 0.58 5.32 20.32
N GLY A 34 1.82 5.63 20.67
CA GLY A 34 2.68 4.74 21.45
C GLY A 34 2.07 4.37 22.80
N ARG A 35 1.44 5.33 23.48
CA ARG A 35 0.92 5.17 24.84
C ARG A 35 -0.34 4.32 24.90
N LEU A 36 -1.23 4.45 23.92
CA LEU A 36 -2.49 3.70 23.83
C LEU A 36 -2.29 2.27 23.34
N LEU A 37 -1.27 2.04 22.50
CA LEU A 37 -1.03 0.77 21.81
C LEU A 37 0.28 0.09 22.22
N ALA A 38 0.85 0.42 23.38
CA ALA A 38 2.18 -0.06 23.78
C ALA A 38 2.34 -1.59 23.72
N LYS A 39 1.29 -2.35 24.07
CA LYS A 39 1.31 -3.82 24.03
C LYS A 39 1.20 -4.36 22.61
N GLU A 40 0.34 -3.77 21.80
CA GLU A 40 0.11 -4.13 20.42
C GLU A 40 1.34 -3.79 19.56
N ILE A 41 2.01 -2.67 19.81
CA ILE A 41 3.27 -2.32 19.16
C ILE A 41 4.35 -3.35 19.50
N ASP A 42 4.49 -3.70 20.78
CA ASP A 42 5.39 -4.77 21.23
C ASP A 42 5.08 -6.11 20.56
N LEU A 43 3.80 -6.41 20.33
CA LEU A 43 3.37 -7.61 19.60
C LEU A 43 3.85 -7.53 18.14
N MET A 44 3.52 -6.46 17.42
CA MET A 44 3.91 -6.27 16.01
C MET A 44 5.42 -6.41 15.82
N VAL A 45 6.21 -5.77 16.68
CA VAL A 45 7.68 -5.82 16.64
C VAL A 45 8.22 -7.22 16.96
N LYS A 46 7.60 -7.98 17.87
CA LYS A 46 8.08 -9.31 18.26
C LYS A 46 7.57 -10.44 17.37
N THR A 47 6.52 -10.20 16.57
CA THR A 47 5.93 -11.24 15.72
C THR A 47 6.07 -10.93 14.24
N THR A 48 5.58 -9.78 13.79
CA THR A 48 5.51 -9.44 12.37
C THR A 48 6.86 -9.06 11.77
N LEU A 49 7.73 -8.35 12.51
CA LEU A 49 9.09 -8.06 12.04
C LEU A 49 9.92 -9.35 11.82
N PRO A 50 10.01 -10.28 12.79
CA PRO A 50 10.67 -11.58 12.55
C PRO A 50 10.03 -12.41 11.44
N ALA A 51 8.70 -12.35 11.29
CA ALA A 51 8.01 -12.98 10.17
C ALA A 51 8.40 -12.36 8.81
N THR A 52 8.60 -11.04 8.76
CA THR A 52 9.10 -10.36 7.56
C THR A 52 10.55 -10.75 7.27
N ALA A 53 11.40 -10.91 8.29
CA ALA A 53 12.75 -11.46 8.10
C ALA A 53 12.73 -12.88 7.51
N ALA A 54 11.79 -13.74 7.93
CA ALA A 54 11.61 -15.07 7.35
C ALA A 54 11.15 -15.01 5.88
N TYR A 55 10.29 -14.06 5.54
CA TYR A 55 9.92 -13.80 4.15
C TYR A 55 11.13 -13.36 3.32
N VAL A 56 11.90 -12.37 3.80
CA VAL A 56 13.11 -11.88 3.11
C VAL A 56 14.15 -12.98 2.94
N ALA A 57 14.35 -13.81 3.98
CA ALA A 57 15.25 -14.96 3.92
C ALA A 57 14.88 -15.94 2.81
N LEU A 58 13.58 -16.26 2.67
CA LEU A 58 13.08 -17.13 1.62
C LEU A 58 13.25 -16.50 0.23
N GLN A 59 12.89 -15.23 0.07
CA GLN A 59 12.99 -14.53 -1.22
C GLN A 59 14.44 -14.39 -1.69
N ALA A 60 15.34 -14.02 -0.79
CA ALA A 60 16.75 -13.77 -1.08
C ALA A 60 17.62 -15.03 -1.08
N ASP A 61 17.04 -16.21 -0.82
CA ASP A 61 17.76 -17.47 -0.65
C ASP A 61 18.93 -17.32 0.37
N SER A 62 18.59 -16.81 1.56
CA SER A 62 19.55 -16.48 2.62
C SER A 62 19.14 -17.03 3.99
N GLU A 63 20.10 -17.13 4.91
CA GLU A 63 19.83 -17.44 6.32
C GLU A 63 19.08 -16.30 7.03
N LEU A 64 18.35 -16.61 8.10
CA LEU A 64 17.57 -15.63 8.89
C LEU A 64 18.44 -14.50 9.45
N ASP A 65 19.62 -14.81 10.00
CA ASP A 65 20.56 -13.81 10.52
C ASP A 65 20.92 -12.77 9.46
N ARG A 66 21.12 -13.23 8.22
CA ARG A 66 21.45 -12.36 7.10
C ARG A 66 20.24 -11.53 6.68
N ALA A 67 19.05 -12.11 6.61
CA ALA A 67 17.83 -11.37 6.27
C ALA A 67 17.52 -10.26 7.29
N GLU A 68 17.69 -10.52 8.59
CA GLU A 68 17.56 -9.49 9.62
C GLU A 68 18.59 -8.39 9.48
N GLU A 69 19.86 -8.74 9.21
CA GLU A 69 20.90 -7.75 8.93
C GLU A 69 20.53 -6.87 7.72
N MET A 70 20.01 -7.49 6.65
CA MET A 70 19.54 -6.81 5.44
C MET A 70 18.40 -5.82 5.76
N LEU A 71 17.47 -6.21 6.63
CA LEU A 71 16.38 -5.34 7.11
C LEU A 71 16.90 -4.11 7.85
N TRP A 72 17.89 -4.30 8.72
CA TRP A 72 18.53 -3.20 9.45
C TRP A 72 19.38 -2.31 8.54
N ILE A 73 20.03 -2.86 7.52
CA ILE A 73 20.77 -2.07 6.52
C ILE A 73 19.80 -1.17 5.73
N GLY A 74 18.64 -1.70 5.33
CA GLY A 74 17.63 -0.91 4.62
C GLY A 74 17.09 0.22 5.47
N GLN A 75 16.71 -0.04 6.73
CA GLN A 75 16.28 1.00 7.68
C GLN A 75 17.32 2.13 7.80
N ARG A 76 18.59 1.79 8.04
CA ARG A 76 19.67 2.79 8.18
C ARG A 76 19.91 3.61 6.91
N ARG A 77 19.62 3.05 5.73
CA ARG A 77 19.70 3.77 4.46
C ARG A 77 18.53 4.73 4.28
N ALA A 78 17.34 4.40 4.77
CA ALA A 78 16.16 5.25 4.67
C ALA A 78 16.18 6.41 5.67
N GLU A 79 16.70 6.18 6.87
CA GLU A 79 16.63 7.13 7.98
C GLU A 79 17.12 8.57 7.64
N PRO A 80 18.25 8.77 6.92
CA PRO A 80 18.71 10.12 6.57
C PRO A 80 17.75 10.90 5.67
N HIS A 81 16.81 10.21 5.02
CA HIS A 81 15.84 10.81 4.11
C HIS A 81 14.47 11.05 4.76
N LEU A 82 14.28 10.63 6.02
CA LEU A 82 13.01 10.85 6.72
C LEU A 82 12.76 12.35 6.95
N PRO A 83 11.56 12.85 6.61
CA PRO A 83 11.14 14.18 7.03
C PRO A 83 11.22 14.32 8.55
N LYS A 84 11.69 15.49 9.01
CA LYS A 84 11.98 15.73 10.43
C LYS A 84 10.75 15.51 11.30
N GLU A 85 9.61 16.01 10.87
CA GLU A 85 8.32 15.90 11.55
C GLU A 85 7.90 14.44 11.75
N LEU A 86 8.13 13.57 10.77
CA LEU A 86 7.78 12.15 10.87
C LEU A 86 8.75 11.38 11.75
N LYS A 87 10.04 11.76 11.76
CA LYS A 87 11.00 11.22 12.74
C LYS A 87 10.61 11.60 14.17
N VAL A 88 10.19 12.84 14.39
CA VAL A 88 9.69 13.33 15.69
C VAL A 88 8.41 12.59 16.12
N GLU A 89 7.52 12.27 15.19
CA GLU A 89 6.35 11.43 15.49
C GLU A 89 6.77 10.02 15.94
N MET A 90 7.72 9.38 15.26
CA MET A 90 8.25 8.07 15.68
C MET A 90 8.99 8.11 17.03
N GLU A 91 9.70 9.20 17.34
CA GLU A 91 10.26 9.46 18.67
C GLU A 91 9.16 9.53 19.73
N GLY A 92 8.05 10.22 19.42
CA GLY A 92 6.84 10.22 20.24
C GLY A 92 6.30 8.81 20.48
N ILE A 93 6.18 7.98 19.42
CA ILE A 93 5.71 6.59 19.53
C ILE A 93 6.58 5.80 20.51
N ALA A 94 7.91 5.84 20.36
CA ALA A 94 8.81 5.12 21.24
C ALA A 94 8.70 5.59 22.71
N ASP A 95 8.57 6.90 22.92
CA ASP A 95 8.36 7.47 24.26
C ASP A 95 7.02 7.05 24.87
N GLY A 96 5.96 7.02 24.06
CA GLY A 96 4.63 6.57 24.44
C GLY A 96 4.61 5.09 24.80
N VAL A 97 5.28 4.25 24.01
CA VAL A 97 5.44 2.80 24.27
C VAL A 97 6.09 2.58 25.63
N ARG A 98 7.21 3.25 25.90
CA ARG A 98 7.91 3.13 27.19
C ARG A 98 7.00 3.53 28.36
N ASP A 99 6.35 4.69 28.26
CA ASP A 99 5.48 5.19 29.32
C ASP A 99 4.19 4.35 29.46
N GLY A 100 3.82 3.60 28.42
CA GLY A 100 2.76 2.59 28.39
C GLY A 100 3.15 1.20 28.88
N GLY A 101 4.41 1.01 29.28
CA GLY A 101 4.93 -0.27 29.78
C GLY A 101 5.31 -1.27 28.69
N GLY A 102 5.36 -0.84 27.44
CA GLY A 102 5.97 -1.59 26.33
C GLY A 102 7.49 -1.46 26.33
N ARG A 103 8.13 -2.12 25.36
CA ARG A 103 9.60 -2.23 25.27
C ARG A 103 10.16 -1.86 23.90
N ALA A 104 9.33 -1.75 22.87
CA ALA A 104 9.80 -1.41 21.53
C ALA A 104 10.62 -0.11 21.55
N THR A 105 11.82 -0.16 20.95
CA THR A 105 12.74 0.99 20.91
C THR A 105 12.48 1.87 19.71
N LEU A 106 13.04 3.09 19.70
CA LEU A 106 12.94 3.98 18.53
C LEU A 106 13.51 3.32 17.26
N GLU A 107 14.61 2.58 17.37
CA GLU A 107 15.22 1.87 16.25
C GLU A 107 14.28 0.79 15.69
N GLU A 108 13.57 0.07 16.57
CA GLU A 108 12.57 -0.92 16.15
C GLU A 108 11.34 -0.24 15.53
N ILE A 109 10.90 0.92 16.03
CA ILE A 109 9.83 1.71 15.40
C ILE A 109 10.25 2.21 14.02
N LEU A 110 11.49 2.70 13.86
CA LEU A 110 12.03 3.13 12.57
C LEU A 110 12.12 1.94 11.59
N LEU A 111 12.58 0.77 12.07
CA LEU A 111 12.60 -0.44 11.26
C LEU A 111 11.18 -0.87 10.86
N TRP A 112 10.24 -0.81 11.79
CA TRP A 112 8.84 -1.14 11.55
C TRP A 112 8.22 -0.24 10.47
N ASN A 113 8.52 1.05 10.48
CA ASN A 113 8.04 2.00 9.49
C ASN A 113 8.74 1.95 8.12
N THR A 114 9.84 1.20 8.00
CA THR A 114 10.50 0.91 6.71
C THR A 114 10.26 -0.53 6.25
N ASN A 115 9.54 -1.33 7.05
CA ASN A 115 9.32 -2.75 6.80
C ASN A 115 8.65 -3.02 5.45
N TYR A 116 7.64 -2.22 5.10
CA TYR A 116 6.89 -2.39 3.86
C TYR A 116 7.68 -2.04 2.60
N ASP A 117 8.55 -1.04 2.67
CA ASP A 117 9.44 -0.71 1.55
C ASP A 117 10.40 -1.85 1.27
N GLN A 118 10.94 -2.42 2.35
CA GLN A 118 11.84 -3.56 2.27
C GLN A 118 11.14 -4.81 1.78
N TRP A 119 9.89 -5.03 2.21
CA TRP A 119 9.04 -6.08 1.65
C TRP A 119 8.92 -5.95 0.13
N CYS A 120 8.58 -4.76 -0.35
CA CYS A 120 8.41 -4.47 -1.78
C CYS A 120 9.72 -4.71 -2.54
N ILE A 121 10.86 -4.26 -2.01
CA ILE A 121 12.17 -4.47 -2.65
C ILE A 121 12.58 -5.95 -2.67
N TYR A 122 12.41 -6.65 -1.56
CA TYR A 122 12.87 -8.03 -1.43
C TYR A 122 11.93 -9.05 -2.06
N CYS A 123 10.77 -8.66 -2.60
CA CYS A 123 9.99 -9.56 -3.47
C CYS A 123 10.65 -9.83 -4.84
N HIS A 124 11.67 -9.03 -5.19
CA HIS A 124 12.57 -9.25 -6.33
C HIS A 124 14.01 -8.85 -5.94
N PRO A 125 14.64 -9.65 -5.08
CA PRO A 125 15.89 -9.26 -4.41
C PRO A 125 17.08 -9.11 -5.38
N ASN A 126 16.96 -9.61 -6.61
CA ASN A 126 18.01 -9.50 -7.64
C ASN A 126 18.20 -8.08 -8.19
N PHE A 127 17.31 -7.12 -7.88
CA PHE A 127 17.40 -5.73 -8.37
C PHE A 127 17.87 -4.73 -7.30
N TRP A 128 18.24 -5.24 -6.12
CA TRP A 128 18.74 -4.46 -5.00
C TRP A 128 19.90 -5.18 -4.29
N SER A 129 20.82 -4.42 -3.70
CA SER A 129 21.96 -4.95 -2.94
C SER A 129 22.22 -4.17 -1.66
N CYS A 130 22.51 -4.88 -0.57
CA CYS A 130 22.99 -4.27 0.67
C CYS A 130 24.43 -3.74 0.57
N SER A 131 25.17 -4.07 -0.49
CA SER A 131 26.50 -3.49 -0.75
C SER A 131 26.38 -2.03 -1.21
N PRO A 132 27.36 -1.17 -0.94
CA PRO A 132 27.38 0.17 -1.52
C PRO A 132 27.68 0.08 -3.02
N GLY A 133 26.78 0.61 -3.86
CA GLY A 133 27.03 0.79 -5.29
C GLY A 133 27.75 2.11 -5.60
N PRO A 134 28.12 2.36 -6.88
CA PRO A 134 28.88 3.53 -7.30
C PRO A 134 28.20 4.88 -7.00
N ASP A 135 26.86 4.89 -6.91
CA ASP A 135 26.06 6.09 -6.59
C ASP A 135 25.57 6.10 -5.13
N GLY A 136 26.13 5.24 -4.25
CA GLY A 136 25.64 5.05 -2.88
C GLY A 136 24.31 4.27 -2.78
N GLY A 137 23.61 4.07 -3.90
CA GLY A 137 22.48 3.17 -4.04
C GLY A 137 22.95 1.72 -4.18
N GLY A 138 22.30 0.81 -3.46
CA GLY A 138 22.49 -0.62 -3.57
C GLY A 138 22.02 -1.20 -4.90
N VAL A 139 22.67 -0.86 -6.01
CA VAL A 139 22.39 -1.48 -7.30
C VAL A 139 22.96 -2.89 -7.27
N ALA A 140 22.19 -3.88 -7.73
CA ALA A 140 22.71 -5.21 -7.99
C ALA A 140 23.92 -5.12 -8.93
N ASP A 141 24.93 -5.97 -8.69
CA ASP A 141 26.11 -6.07 -9.54
C ASP A 141 25.68 -6.21 -11.01
N GLU A 142 26.35 -5.56 -11.97
CA GLU A 142 25.96 -5.61 -13.39
C GLU A 142 25.99 -7.04 -13.97
N GLY A 143 26.58 -7.99 -13.24
CA GLY A 143 26.50 -9.43 -13.46
C GLY A 143 25.36 -10.10 -12.68
N GLY A 144 24.20 -9.45 -12.56
CA GLY A 144 23.01 -9.96 -11.86
C GLY A 144 22.81 -11.44 -12.10
N ARG A 145 22.40 -12.20 -11.07
CA ARG A 145 22.06 -13.62 -11.22
C ARG A 145 21.02 -13.75 -12.33
N GLU A 146 21.46 -14.08 -13.54
CA GLU A 146 20.58 -14.37 -14.67
C GLU A 146 19.89 -15.70 -14.37
N GLY A 147 18.63 -15.61 -13.92
CA GLY A 147 17.79 -16.78 -13.71
C GLY A 147 16.61 -16.46 -12.79
N PRO A 148 15.44 -17.08 -13.00
CA PRO A 148 14.33 -16.95 -12.08
C PRO A 148 14.78 -17.49 -10.71
N ALA A 149 14.58 -16.70 -9.65
CA ALA A 149 14.61 -17.21 -8.28
C ALA A 149 13.65 -18.43 -8.19
N PRO A 150 13.94 -19.44 -7.34
CA PRO A 150 12.99 -20.54 -7.13
C PRO A 150 11.61 -19.96 -6.83
N LEU A 151 10.54 -20.56 -7.38
CA LEU A 151 9.13 -20.12 -7.30
C LEU A 151 8.81 -19.48 -5.94
N ALA A 152 9.09 -18.19 -5.82
CA ALA A 152 9.00 -17.51 -4.57
C ALA A 152 7.53 -17.17 -4.35
N PRO A 153 7.07 -17.08 -3.09
CA PRO A 153 5.73 -16.61 -2.81
C PRO A 153 5.48 -15.30 -3.56
N PRO A 154 4.27 -15.11 -4.13
CA PRO A 154 3.92 -13.86 -4.76
C PRO A 154 4.09 -12.70 -3.78
N ALA A 155 4.38 -11.52 -4.32
CA ALA A 155 4.27 -10.30 -3.56
C ALA A 155 2.78 -9.99 -3.34
N GLY A 156 2.43 -9.37 -2.21
CA GLY A 156 1.14 -8.69 -2.08
C GLY A 156 0.88 -7.76 -3.28
N GLY A 157 -0.38 -7.45 -3.58
CA GLY A 157 -0.73 -6.84 -4.85
C GLY A 157 -2.00 -6.02 -4.82
N CYS A 158 -1.93 -4.78 -4.35
CA CYS A 158 -3.12 -3.93 -4.22
C CYS A 158 -3.75 -3.48 -5.55
N SER A 159 -5.00 -3.01 -5.50
CA SER A 159 -5.68 -2.41 -6.66
C SER A 159 -6.66 -1.31 -6.30
N SER A 160 -6.92 -0.41 -7.25
CA SER A 160 -7.98 0.60 -7.09
C SER A 160 -8.57 1.07 -8.41
N PHE A 161 -9.72 1.73 -8.30
CA PHE A 161 -10.36 2.48 -9.36
C PHE A 161 -10.97 3.78 -8.83
N SER A 162 -11.25 4.70 -9.73
CA SER A 162 -12.02 5.91 -9.51
C SER A 162 -12.92 6.18 -10.70
N ALA A 163 -14.08 6.77 -10.45
CA ALA A 163 -15.02 7.25 -11.47
C ALA A 163 -15.73 8.50 -10.95
N TRP A 164 -16.10 9.42 -11.85
CA TRP A 164 -16.74 10.69 -11.50
C TRP A 164 -17.63 11.16 -12.67
N ASP A 165 -18.32 12.29 -12.49
CA ASP A 165 -19.18 12.93 -13.50
C ASP A 165 -20.12 11.91 -14.20
N GLU A 166 -20.14 11.83 -15.53
CA GLU A 166 -20.96 10.85 -16.28
C GLU A 166 -20.44 9.41 -16.10
N GLY A 167 -19.15 9.23 -15.85
CA GLY A 167 -18.55 7.92 -15.53
C GLY A 167 -19.17 7.27 -14.29
N ALA A 168 -19.40 8.05 -13.23
CA ALA A 168 -20.08 7.57 -12.03
C ALA A 168 -21.62 7.73 -12.10
N GLY A 169 -22.11 8.81 -12.71
CA GLY A 169 -23.51 9.19 -12.71
C GLY A 169 -23.96 9.82 -11.38
N GLY A 170 -25.27 9.79 -11.11
CA GLY A 170 -25.81 10.04 -9.76
C GLY A 170 -25.42 11.35 -9.06
N GLY A 171 -25.16 12.44 -9.80
CA GLY A 171 -24.74 13.74 -9.26
C GLY A 171 -23.29 14.12 -9.61
N GLY A 172 -22.52 13.18 -10.16
CA GLY A 172 -21.18 13.40 -10.68
C GLY A 172 -20.07 13.38 -9.63
N GLU A 173 -20.39 13.12 -8.36
CA GLU A 173 -19.39 12.99 -7.28
C GLU A 173 -18.33 11.94 -7.62
N LEU A 174 -17.07 12.22 -7.26
CA LEU A 174 -16.00 11.25 -7.43
C LEU A 174 -16.15 10.12 -6.42
N ILE A 175 -16.15 8.88 -6.93
CA ILE A 175 -16.08 7.66 -6.14
C ILE A 175 -14.71 7.02 -6.34
N PHE A 176 -14.09 6.63 -5.24
CA PHE A 176 -12.80 5.94 -5.24
C PHE A 176 -12.94 4.62 -4.50
N GLY A 177 -12.51 3.51 -5.12
CA GLY A 177 -12.54 2.19 -4.53
C GLY A 177 -11.16 1.56 -4.50
N LYS A 178 -10.75 0.98 -3.37
CA LYS A 178 -9.43 0.37 -3.19
C LYS A 178 -9.44 -0.91 -2.34
N ASN A 179 -8.54 -1.81 -2.72
CA ASN A 179 -8.27 -3.09 -2.08
C ASN A 179 -6.78 -3.18 -1.76
N GLU A 180 -6.45 -3.37 -0.47
CA GLU A 180 -5.09 -3.71 -0.04
C GLU A 180 -5.00 -5.24 0.04
N ASP A 181 -4.09 -5.84 -0.73
CA ASP A 181 -3.89 -7.29 -0.81
C ASP A 181 -2.54 -7.65 -0.22
N ASN A 182 -2.52 -8.31 0.94
CA ASN A 182 -1.27 -8.57 1.66
C ASN A 182 -1.34 -9.82 2.54
N PHE A 183 -0.18 -10.26 3.03
CA PHE A 183 -0.06 -11.43 3.88
C PHE A 183 -0.73 -11.21 5.24
N ASN A 184 -1.30 -12.27 5.81
CA ASN A 184 -1.71 -12.31 7.22
C ASN A 184 -0.54 -12.75 8.13
N MET A 185 0.53 -11.96 8.19
CA MET A 185 1.65 -12.29 9.08
C MET A 185 1.21 -12.36 10.55
N PRO A 186 1.88 -13.17 11.40
CA PRO A 186 1.51 -13.33 12.79
C PRO A 186 1.26 -12.00 13.52
N GLY A 187 0.03 -11.83 14.03
CA GLY A 187 -0.45 -10.64 14.75
C GLY A 187 -1.12 -9.57 13.89
N GLN A 188 -0.99 -9.60 12.56
CA GLN A 188 -1.54 -8.54 11.71
C GLN A 188 -3.07 -8.49 11.73
N LEU A 189 -3.75 -9.61 11.56
CA LEU A 189 -5.22 -9.62 11.38
C LEU A 189 -5.97 -9.00 12.57
N GLU A 190 -5.50 -9.25 13.79
CA GLU A 190 -6.08 -8.73 15.04
C GLU A 190 -5.69 -7.26 15.31
N CYS A 191 -4.61 -6.80 14.69
CA CYS A 191 -4.04 -5.48 14.90
C CYS A 191 -4.38 -4.46 13.80
N ARG A 192 -5.09 -4.86 12.74
CA ARG A 192 -5.63 -3.90 11.75
C ARG A 192 -6.47 -2.81 12.42
N MET A 193 -6.25 -1.56 12.03
CA MET A 193 -6.96 -0.41 12.59
C MET A 193 -7.10 0.73 11.59
N MET A 194 -8.08 1.60 11.86
CA MET A 194 -8.19 2.92 11.25
C MET A 194 -7.59 3.96 12.20
N VAL A 195 -6.78 4.87 11.67
CA VAL A 195 -6.27 6.02 12.40
C VAL A 195 -7.01 7.26 11.90
N VAL A 196 -7.51 8.06 12.83
CA VAL A 196 -8.04 9.41 12.60
C VAL A 196 -7.01 10.37 13.19
N ALA A 197 -6.41 11.22 12.35
CA ALA A 197 -5.37 12.15 12.76
C ALA A 197 -5.83 13.60 12.53
N ALA A 198 -5.79 14.41 13.59
CA ALA A 198 -6.05 15.85 13.58
C ALA A 198 -4.76 16.63 13.93
N PRO A 199 -3.84 16.81 12.96
CA PRO A 199 -2.57 17.49 13.21
C PRO A 199 -2.77 19.00 13.47
N ASP A 200 -1.90 19.60 14.29
CA ASP A 200 -1.87 21.07 14.47
C ASP A 200 -1.47 21.83 13.17
N ASP A 201 -0.77 21.15 12.26
CA ASP A 201 -0.30 21.70 10.99
C ASP A 201 -0.50 20.69 9.85
N GLY A 202 -1.40 21.02 8.92
CA GLY A 202 -1.80 20.21 7.79
C GLY A 202 -3.26 19.77 7.88
N PHE A 203 -3.67 18.91 6.95
CA PHE A 203 -5.05 18.42 6.88
C PHE A 203 -5.33 17.28 7.86
N GLY A 204 -6.48 17.34 8.53
CA GLY A 204 -7.09 16.20 9.21
C GLY A 204 -7.37 15.05 8.23
N HIS A 205 -7.13 13.81 8.63
CA HIS A 205 -7.23 12.66 7.72
C HIS A 205 -7.42 11.31 8.40
N VAL A 206 -7.86 10.32 7.61
CA VAL A 206 -7.94 8.91 7.99
C VAL A 206 -7.09 8.02 7.10
N PHE A 207 -6.55 6.95 7.67
CA PHE A 207 -5.83 5.90 6.95
C PHE A 207 -5.87 4.57 7.69
N MET A 208 -5.65 3.47 6.97
CA MET A 208 -5.59 2.12 7.55
C MET A 208 -4.14 1.70 7.76
N THR A 209 -3.85 1.11 8.91
CA THR A 209 -2.48 0.74 9.29
C THR A 209 -2.45 -0.28 10.43
N TYR A 210 -1.25 -0.53 10.95
CA TYR A 210 -0.97 -1.33 12.14
C TYR A 210 -0.35 -0.48 13.26
N PRO A 211 -0.47 -0.91 14.53
CA PRO A 211 0.17 -0.27 15.67
C PRO A 211 1.65 0.00 15.45
N GLY A 212 2.08 1.22 15.72
CA GLY A 212 3.46 1.69 15.59
C GLY A 212 3.85 2.17 14.20
N MET A 213 2.99 2.01 13.18
CA MET A 213 3.21 2.60 11.86
C MET A 213 2.56 3.97 11.74
N ILE A 214 3.32 4.95 11.27
CA ILE A 214 2.82 6.31 11.00
C ILE A 214 1.95 6.35 9.73
N GLY A 215 2.08 5.37 8.85
CA GLY A 215 1.36 5.30 7.58
C GLY A 215 1.54 3.94 6.94
N LEU A 216 0.62 3.58 6.05
CA LEU A 216 0.76 2.39 5.20
C LEU A 216 0.04 2.64 3.87
N ASP A 217 -1.18 2.15 3.70
CA ASP A 217 -1.83 2.12 2.40
C ASP A 217 -3.07 3.01 2.34
N GLY A 218 -2.84 4.22 1.85
CA GLY A 218 -3.88 5.15 1.44
C GLY A 218 -4.72 5.73 2.57
N GLY A 219 -5.63 6.62 2.17
CA GLY A 219 -6.47 7.37 3.10
C GLY A 219 -7.22 8.48 2.40
N VAL A 220 -8.01 9.23 3.18
CA VAL A 220 -8.76 10.41 2.74
C VAL A 220 -8.47 11.55 3.72
N ASN A 221 -8.31 12.78 3.22
CA ASN A 221 -8.16 13.97 4.06
C ASN A 221 -9.35 14.93 3.95
N GLU A 222 -9.44 15.85 4.90
CA GLU A 222 -10.56 16.80 5.04
C GLU A 222 -10.64 17.84 3.90
N ALA A 223 -9.63 17.90 3.04
CA ALA A 223 -9.63 18.74 1.85
C ALA A 223 -10.30 18.05 0.64
N GLY A 224 -10.76 16.80 0.80
CA GLY A 224 -11.35 15.99 -0.25
C GLY A 224 -10.33 15.28 -1.13
N PHE A 225 -9.10 15.09 -0.66
CA PHE A 225 -8.07 14.35 -1.37
C PHE A 225 -8.00 12.90 -0.89
N GLU A 226 -7.89 11.96 -1.83
CA GLU A 226 -7.73 10.54 -1.57
C GLU A 226 -6.51 9.95 -2.28
N MET A 227 -5.89 8.96 -1.64
CA MET A 227 -4.81 8.19 -2.25
C MET A 227 -4.85 6.69 -1.93
N MET A 228 -4.19 5.92 -2.79
CA MET A 228 -3.90 4.49 -2.66
C MET A 228 -2.49 4.18 -3.17
N THR A 229 -1.81 3.17 -2.62
CA THR A 229 -0.56 2.63 -3.17
C THR A 229 -0.76 1.27 -3.83
N GLN A 230 -0.02 1.00 -4.90
CA GLN A 230 0.12 -0.33 -5.46
C GLN A 230 1.59 -0.64 -5.67
N LEU A 231 2.00 -1.85 -5.26
CA LEU A 231 3.30 -2.40 -5.65
C LEU A 231 3.44 -2.28 -7.16
N SER A 232 4.53 -1.67 -7.62
CA SER A 232 4.85 -1.56 -9.04
C SER A 232 6.34 -1.76 -9.19
N SER A 233 6.81 -2.98 -8.92
CA SER A 233 8.21 -3.42 -8.95
C SER A 233 9.00 -2.85 -10.12
N MET A 234 10.17 -2.26 -9.84
CA MET A 234 11.02 -1.62 -10.85
C MET A 234 12.47 -2.08 -10.75
N ARG A 235 13.21 -2.09 -11.86
CA ARG A 235 14.65 -2.41 -11.85
C ARG A 235 15.53 -1.38 -11.13
N HIS A 236 14.96 -0.22 -10.80
CA HIS A 236 15.65 0.93 -10.24
C HIS A 236 15.06 1.28 -8.89
N GLU A 237 15.59 0.65 -7.85
CA GLU A 237 15.09 0.81 -6.48
C GLU A 237 16.24 1.00 -5.50
N THR A 238 15.90 1.61 -4.37
CA THR A 238 16.84 1.86 -3.29
C THR A 238 16.13 1.91 -1.95
N MET A 239 16.87 1.70 -0.85
CA MET A 239 16.42 2.10 0.49
C MET A 239 16.88 3.51 0.88
N ALA A 240 17.67 4.20 0.05
CA ALA A 240 18.09 5.58 0.29
C ALA A 240 17.03 6.59 -0.20
N GLY A 241 15.87 6.61 0.44
CA GLY A 241 14.76 7.48 0.09
C GLY A 241 13.61 7.43 1.09
N CYS A 242 12.52 8.11 0.75
CA CYS A 242 11.24 8.02 1.45
C CYS A 242 10.46 6.80 0.97
N GLY A 243 9.83 6.12 1.94
CA GLY A 243 9.01 4.94 1.73
C GLY A 243 7.51 5.22 1.69
N ILE A 244 6.73 4.14 1.55
CA ILE A 244 5.27 4.13 1.49
C ILE A 244 4.67 4.86 2.69
N ALA A 245 5.07 4.51 3.92
CA ALA A 245 4.54 5.13 5.14
C ALA A 245 4.76 6.65 5.17
N VAL A 246 5.93 7.10 4.72
CA VAL A 246 6.29 8.51 4.63
C VAL A 246 5.45 9.22 3.58
N PHE A 247 5.33 8.65 2.38
CA PHE A 247 4.53 9.27 1.32
C PHE A 247 3.04 9.30 1.65
N THR A 248 2.49 8.24 2.26
CA THR A 248 1.11 8.24 2.76
C THR A 248 0.88 9.41 3.71
N ARG A 249 1.81 9.67 4.64
CA ARG A 249 1.69 10.80 5.57
C ARG A 249 1.88 12.17 4.93
N LEU A 250 2.87 12.32 4.04
CA LEU A 250 3.09 13.57 3.31
C LEU A 250 1.88 13.92 2.45
N LEU A 251 1.34 12.95 1.71
CA LEU A 251 0.19 13.16 0.83
C LEU A 251 -1.06 13.51 1.64
N LEU A 252 -1.43 12.72 2.64
CA LEU A 252 -2.65 13.00 3.40
C LEU A 252 -2.60 14.30 4.21
N THR A 253 -1.42 14.68 4.71
CA THR A 253 -1.27 15.90 5.53
C THR A 253 -1.16 17.17 4.66
N ARG A 254 -0.68 17.07 3.40
CA ARG A 254 -0.27 18.24 2.61
C ARG A 254 -0.91 18.36 1.22
N ALA A 255 -1.40 17.28 0.62
CA ALA A 255 -1.99 17.34 -0.71
C ALA A 255 -3.47 17.72 -0.63
N LYS A 256 -3.85 18.75 -1.40
CA LYS A 256 -5.26 19.05 -1.68
C LYS A 256 -5.64 18.62 -3.10
N THR A 257 -4.68 18.72 -4.02
CA THR A 257 -4.89 18.50 -5.45
C THR A 257 -4.02 17.36 -5.98
N VAL A 258 -4.36 16.84 -7.17
CA VAL A 258 -3.50 15.90 -7.90
C VAL A 258 -2.10 16.49 -8.15
N ASP A 259 -2.01 17.79 -8.46
CA ASP A 259 -0.74 18.48 -8.69
C ASP A 259 0.12 18.56 -7.43
N ASP A 260 -0.47 18.78 -6.25
CA ASP A 260 0.26 18.70 -4.98
C ASP A 260 0.87 17.33 -4.77
N ALA A 261 0.11 16.27 -5.05
CA ALA A 261 0.60 14.90 -4.92
C ALA A 261 1.77 14.62 -5.88
N VAL A 262 1.66 15.03 -7.14
CA VAL A 262 2.73 14.92 -8.14
C VAL A 262 3.97 15.71 -7.70
N ARG A 263 3.79 16.91 -7.15
CA ARG A 263 4.88 17.74 -6.63
C ARG A 263 5.61 17.07 -5.46
N ILE A 264 4.87 16.61 -4.45
CA ILE A 264 5.41 15.89 -3.29
C ILE A 264 6.22 14.67 -3.75
N LEU A 265 5.66 13.85 -4.64
CA LEU A 265 6.34 12.67 -5.17
C LEU A 265 7.58 12.99 -6.00
N ARG A 266 7.70 14.20 -6.56
CA ARG A 266 8.90 14.65 -7.29
C ARG A 266 9.98 15.23 -6.38
N GLU A 267 9.58 15.96 -5.34
CA GLU A 267 10.48 16.69 -4.44
C GLU A 267 11.26 15.76 -3.51
N TYR A 268 10.62 14.72 -2.98
CA TYR A 268 11.26 13.78 -2.05
C TYR A 268 11.92 12.61 -2.80
N PRO A 269 13.10 12.13 -2.34
CA PRO A 269 13.71 10.92 -2.88
C PRO A 269 12.82 9.71 -2.57
N ARG A 270 12.79 8.71 -3.46
CA ARG A 270 11.87 7.57 -3.38
C ARG A 270 12.65 6.27 -3.27
N CYS A 271 12.10 5.30 -2.54
CA CYS A 271 12.73 4.00 -2.36
C CYS A 271 12.47 3.05 -3.55
N ALA A 272 11.26 2.49 -3.60
CA ALA A 272 10.90 1.37 -4.47
C ALA A 272 9.98 1.79 -5.62
N GLY A 273 9.68 0.83 -6.50
CA GLY A 273 8.66 0.99 -7.52
C GLY A 273 7.25 0.93 -6.94
N ILE A 274 6.55 2.07 -6.89
CA ILE A 274 5.19 2.20 -6.37
C ILE A 274 4.36 3.06 -7.32
N ALA A 275 3.14 2.61 -7.59
CA ALA A 275 2.11 3.42 -8.22
C ALA A 275 1.23 4.05 -7.15
N TYR A 276 1.01 5.36 -7.24
CA TYR A 276 0.13 6.11 -6.35
C TYR A 276 -1.09 6.55 -7.14
N HIS A 277 -2.24 5.90 -6.93
CA HIS A 277 -3.50 6.37 -7.48
C HIS A 277 -4.04 7.46 -6.54
N VAL A 278 -4.09 8.69 -7.03
CA VAL A 278 -4.50 9.88 -6.27
C VAL A 278 -5.70 10.53 -6.93
N ALA A 279 -6.58 11.12 -6.12
CA ALA A 279 -7.78 11.81 -6.58
C ALA A 279 -8.06 13.07 -5.76
N ASP A 280 -8.46 14.13 -6.44
CA ASP A 280 -9.08 15.33 -5.88
C ASP A 280 -10.58 15.20 -6.10
N GLY A 281 -11.33 14.94 -5.02
CA GLY A 281 -12.78 14.78 -5.08
C GLY A 281 -13.52 16.06 -5.41
N VAL A 282 -12.97 17.22 -5.04
CA VAL A 282 -13.59 18.54 -5.27
C VAL A 282 -13.44 18.96 -6.74
N ALA A 283 -12.24 18.80 -7.28
CA ALA A 283 -11.97 19.09 -8.70
C ALA A 283 -12.47 17.97 -9.62
N ARG A 284 -12.76 16.78 -9.07
CA ARG A 284 -13.09 15.55 -9.81
C ARG A 284 -11.99 15.18 -10.80
N GLU A 285 -10.77 15.19 -10.30
CA GLU A 285 -9.57 14.84 -11.07
C GLU A 285 -8.87 13.66 -10.42
N ALA A 286 -8.31 12.77 -11.24
CA ALA A 286 -7.49 11.65 -10.76
C ALA A 286 -6.26 11.45 -11.63
N ALA A 287 -5.21 10.91 -11.01
CA ALA A 287 -4.02 10.45 -11.71
C ALA A 287 -3.41 9.22 -11.03
N VAL A 288 -2.65 8.45 -11.80
CA VAL A 288 -1.77 7.42 -11.27
C VAL A 288 -0.34 7.90 -11.46
N VAL A 289 0.36 8.15 -10.34
CA VAL A 289 1.76 8.55 -10.32
C VAL A 289 2.61 7.30 -10.11
N GLU A 290 3.20 6.78 -11.18
CA GLU A 290 4.10 5.63 -11.14
C GLU A 290 5.53 6.09 -10.88
N THR A 291 6.16 5.50 -9.87
CA THR A 291 7.48 5.93 -9.42
C THR A 291 8.49 4.80 -9.40
N SER A 292 9.77 5.19 -9.41
CA SER A 292 10.92 4.38 -9.02
C SER A 292 11.91 5.29 -8.28
N SER A 293 13.04 4.76 -7.83
CA SER A 293 14.11 5.60 -7.27
C SER A 293 14.61 6.67 -8.24
N LYS A 294 14.46 6.45 -9.57
CA LYS A 294 15.00 7.34 -10.62
C LYS A 294 13.94 8.12 -11.39
N ARG A 295 12.67 7.69 -11.38
CA ARG A 295 11.63 8.23 -12.26
C ARG A 295 10.34 8.52 -11.50
N VAL A 296 9.61 9.51 -12.00
CA VAL A 296 8.22 9.80 -11.66
C VAL A 296 7.49 10.02 -12.97
N CYS A 297 6.47 9.21 -13.22
CA CYS A 297 5.64 9.25 -14.40
C CYS A 297 4.19 9.41 -13.98
N VAL A 298 3.43 10.26 -14.68
CA VAL A 298 2.05 10.56 -14.31
C VAL A 298 1.14 10.12 -15.45
N ARG A 299 0.17 9.26 -15.14
CA ARG A 299 -0.87 8.80 -16.06
C ARG A 299 -2.20 9.43 -15.66
N HIS A 300 -2.74 10.23 -16.56
CA HIS A 300 -4.09 10.77 -16.47
C HIS A 300 -5.07 9.81 -17.17
N PRO A 301 -6.39 9.96 -16.94
CA PRO A 301 -7.40 9.30 -17.77
C PRO A 301 -7.25 9.70 -19.25
N MET A 302 -7.82 8.86 -20.13
CA MET A 302 -7.94 9.21 -21.55
C MET A 302 -8.92 10.39 -21.73
N ASP A 303 -8.74 11.18 -22.78
CA ASP A 303 -9.68 12.25 -23.13
C ASP A 303 -11.11 11.71 -23.23
N GLY A 304 -12.04 12.33 -22.48
CA GLY A 304 -13.45 11.94 -22.42
C GLY A 304 -13.75 10.69 -21.61
N VAL A 305 -12.78 10.13 -20.88
CA VAL A 305 -12.99 9.01 -19.95
C VAL A 305 -12.92 9.53 -18.52
N GLU A 306 -14.05 9.50 -17.82
CA GLU A 306 -14.18 9.99 -16.44
C GLU A 306 -14.00 8.86 -15.41
N ALA A 307 -12.97 8.06 -15.65
CA ALA A 307 -12.58 6.96 -14.79
C ALA A 307 -11.09 6.61 -14.93
N LEU A 308 -10.50 6.08 -13.86
CA LEU A 308 -9.12 5.64 -13.83
C LEU A 308 -8.97 4.40 -12.94
N TRP A 309 -8.07 3.49 -13.27
CA TRP A 309 -7.81 2.31 -12.43
C TRP A 309 -6.35 1.87 -12.52
N GLN A 310 -5.92 1.12 -11.50
CA GLN A 310 -4.55 0.64 -11.37
C GLN A 310 -4.50 -0.67 -10.58
N THR A 311 -3.56 -1.54 -10.97
CA THR A 311 -3.20 -2.76 -10.24
C THR A 311 -1.68 -2.73 -9.99
N ASN A 312 -0.94 -3.81 -10.21
CA ASN A 312 0.48 -3.89 -9.82
C ASN A 312 1.48 -3.89 -10.97
N HIS A 313 1.00 -3.69 -12.20
CA HIS A 313 1.89 -3.47 -13.34
C HIS A 313 1.84 -2.01 -13.78
N SER A 314 2.97 -1.56 -14.30
CA SER A 314 3.12 -0.25 -14.90
C SER A 314 2.21 -0.14 -16.12
N ASN A 315 1.50 0.98 -16.22
CA ASN A 315 0.68 1.34 -17.38
C ASN A 315 1.23 2.58 -18.10
N CYS A 316 2.36 3.13 -17.64
CA CYS A 316 3.10 4.19 -18.30
C CYS A 316 3.89 3.64 -19.52
N TYR A 317 3.17 3.22 -20.56
CA TYR A 317 3.70 2.81 -21.87
C TYR A 317 3.34 3.86 -22.94
N PRO A 318 4.29 4.48 -23.66
CA PRO A 318 3.98 5.51 -24.65
C PRO A 318 3.05 4.99 -25.77
N GLY A 319 1.91 5.64 -25.95
CA GLY A 319 0.84 5.25 -26.88
C GLY A 319 -0.25 4.37 -26.26
N TRP A 320 -0.09 3.90 -25.02
CA TRP A 320 -1.12 3.14 -24.32
C TRP A 320 -2.03 4.07 -23.53
N MET A 321 -3.34 3.95 -23.75
CA MET A 321 -4.38 4.72 -23.03
C MET A 321 -4.07 6.23 -22.93
N GLY A 322 -3.65 6.85 -24.03
CA GLY A 322 -3.35 8.29 -24.08
C GLY A 322 -2.02 8.72 -23.43
N TYR A 323 -1.28 7.81 -22.78
CA TYR A 323 0.00 8.13 -22.14
C TYR A 323 1.10 8.39 -23.17
N SER A 324 1.91 9.43 -22.97
CA SER A 324 2.99 9.81 -23.90
C SER A 324 4.36 10.05 -23.24
N GLY A 325 4.51 9.71 -21.96
CA GLY A 325 5.71 10.00 -21.17
C GLY A 325 6.85 8.97 -21.32
N TYR A 326 7.60 8.76 -20.24
CA TYR A 326 8.69 7.77 -20.21
C TYR A 326 8.13 6.34 -20.11
N ASN A 327 8.75 5.39 -20.82
CA ASN A 327 8.30 4.00 -20.80
C ASN A 327 8.77 3.28 -19.53
N MET A 328 7.96 3.34 -18.47
CA MET A 328 8.20 2.63 -17.20
C MET A 328 8.02 1.12 -17.35
N VAL A 329 7.20 0.67 -18.30
CA VAL A 329 7.03 -0.77 -18.60
C VAL A 329 8.35 -1.42 -19.01
N ARG A 330 9.23 -0.70 -19.74
CA ARG A 330 10.57 -1.20 -20.07
C ARG A 330 11.46 -1.40 -18.85
N ASP A 331 11.33 -0.54 -17.85
CA ASP A 331 12.09 -0.65 -16.59
C ASP A 331 11.52 -1.77 -15.70
N GLN A 332 10.23 -2.02 -15.76
CA GLN A 332 9.57 -3.10 -15.04
C GLN A 332 9.73 -4.48 -15.71
N ALA A 333 9.83 -4.53 -17.04
CA ALA A 333 9.89 -5.78 -17.81
C ALA A 333 10.88 -6.83 -17.29
N PRO A 334 12.17 -6.52 -16.98
CA PRO A 334 13.09 -7.52 -16.45
C PRO A 334 12.71 -8.02 -15.05
N VAL A 335 12.06 -7.18 -14.24
CA VAL A 335 11.63 -7.56 -12.88
C VAL A 335 10.42 -8.48 -12.93
N ASN A 336 9.51 -8.21 -13.87
CA ASN A 336 8.29 -8.98 -14.08
C ASN A 336 8.46 -10.18 -15.04
N GLY A 337 9.68 -10.50 -15.47
CA GLY A 337 9.94 -11.60 -16.40
C GLY A 337 9.22 -11.45 -17.75
N LEU A 338 8.96 -10.22 -18.21
CA LEU A 338 8.30 -9.96 -19.49
C LEU A 338 9.32 -10.08 -20.63
N SER A 339 9.11 -11.05 -21.52
CA SER A 339 10.07 -11.41 -22.57
C SER A 339 10.14 -10.41 -23.72
N ASP A 340 9.04 -9.74 -24.05
CA ASP A 340 8.98 -8.79 -25.16
C ASP A 340 7.97 -7.66 -24.89
N VAL A 341 8.50 -6.45 -24.72
CA VAL A 341 7.72 -5.20 -24.58
C VAL A 341 7.98 -4.21 -25.72
N SER A 342 8.45 -4.71 -26.87
CA SER A 342 8.79 -3.89 -28.05
C SER A 342 7.58 -3.20 -28.69
N THR A 343 6.39 -3.77 -28.50
CA THR A 343 5.10 -3.23 -28.94
C THR A 343 4.06 -3.39 -27.83
N ILE A 344 2.99 -2.61 -27.88
CA ILE A 344 1.86 -2.70 -26.93
C ILE A 344 1.26 -4.11 -26.94
N ASP A 345 0.98 -4.67 -28.13
CA ASP A 345 0.37 -5.99 -28.26
C ASP A 345 1.23 -7.10 -27.63
N ARG A 346 2.55 -7.06 -27.82
CA ARG A 346 3.46 -8.05 -27.23
C ARG A 346 3.56 -7.92 -25.71
N TRP A 347 3.61 -6.68 -25.22
CA TRP A 347 3.57 -6.41 -23.78
C TRP A 347 2.28 -6.94 -23.14
N GLN A 348 1.11 -6.59 -23.70
CA GLN A 348 -0.19 -7.03 -23.21
C GLN A 348 -0.35 -8.57 -23.29
N ALA A 349 0.16 -9.20 -24.37
CA ALA A 349 0.18 -10.65 -24.46
C ALA A 349 1.05 -11.30 -23.37
N GLY A 350 2.20 -10.69 -23.02
CA GLY A 350 3.06 -11.16 -21.94
C GLY A 350 2.42 -11.09 -20.55
N LEU A 351 1.58 -10.07 -20.29
CA LEU A 351 0.83 -9.96 -19.03
C LEU A 351 -0.18 -11.11 -18.84
N ARG A 352 -0.67 -11.71 -19.93
CA ARG A 352 -1.66 -12.78 -19.92
C ARG A 352 -1.07 -14.18 -19.76
N ASP A 353 0.25 -14.32 -19.64
CA ASP A 353 0.89 -15.62 -19.46
C ASP A 353 0.45 -16.25 -18.12
N PRO A 354 -0.28 -17.39 -18.13
CA PRO A 354 -0.79 -18.00 -16.90
C PRO A 354 0.31 -18.53 -15.97
N TYR A 355 1.54 -18.69 -16.47
CA TYR A 355 2.70 -19.20 -15.73
C TYR A 355 3.76 -18.12 -15.46
N ASN A 356 3.43 -16.85 -15.66
CA ASN A 356 4.21 -15.75 -15.10
C ASN A 356 3.88 -15.59 -13.60
N PHE A 357 4.87 -15.87 -12.74
CA PHE A 357 4.74 -15.78 -11.28
C PHE A 357 5.27 -14.45 -10.69
N PHE A 358 5.68 -13.51 -11.55
CA PHE A 358 6.27 -12.23 -11.13
C PHE A 358 5.27 -11.08 -11.27
N VAL A 359 4.51 -11.03 -12.37
CA VAL A 359 3.44 -10.04 -12.54
C VAL A 359 2.30 -10.35 -11.57
N GLN A 360 1.93 -9.40 -10.72
CA GLN A 360 0.87 -9.61 -9.72
C GLN A 360 -0.52 -9.28 -10.28
N ALA A 361 -1.31 -10.32 -10.57
CA ALA A 361 -2.73 -10.25 -10.92
C ALA A 361 -3.13 -9.18 -11.95
N PRO A 362 -2.49 -9.13 -13.14
CA PRO A 362 -2.84 -8.21 -14.22
C PRO A 362 -4.26 -8.44 -14.76
N SER A 363 -4.83 -9.64 -14.60
CA SER A 363 -6.25 -9.94 -14.94
C SER A 363 -7.22 -8.95 -14.30
N ARG A 364 -6.93 -8.45 -13.09
CA ARG A 364 -7.77 -7.48 -12.40
C ARG A 364 -7.84 -6.14 -13.14
N PHE A 365 -6.77 -5.72 -13.84
CA PHE A 365 -6.80 -4.46 -14.58
C PHE A 365 -7.81 -4.52 -15.74
N GLU A 366 -7.86 -5.65 -16.45
CA GLU A 366 -8.89 -5.89 -17.46
C GLU A 366 -10.28 -6.01 -16.83
N ARG A 367 -10.38 -6.65 -15.66
CA ARG A 367 -11.65 -6.79 -14.97
C ARG A 367 -12.22 -5.46 -14.49
N TYR A 368 -11.40 -4.56 -13.95
CA TYR A 368 -11.82 -3.19 -13.62
C TYR A 368 -12.35 -2.46 -14.84
N GLY A 369 -11.65 -2.53 -15.98
CA GLY A 369 -12.12 -1.91 -17.22
C GLY A 369 -13.49 -2.44 -17.69
N GLN A 370 -13.74 -3.75 -17.57
CA GLN A 370 -15.05 -4.35 -17.87
C GLN A 370 -16.14 -3.82 -16.93
N LEU A 371 -15.89 -3.86 -15.62
CA LEU A 371 -16.87 -3.47 -14.62
C LEU A 371 -17.21 -1.97 -14.67
N ILE A 372 -16.20 -1.11 -14.86
CA ILE A 372 -16.41 0.33 -15.02
C ILE A 372 -17.24 0.62 -16.28
N HIS A 373 -17.02 -0.13 -17.36
CA HIS A 373 -17.83 -0.01 -18.57
C HIS A 373 -19.26 -0.50 -18.36
N ASP A 374 -19.44 -1.67 -17.74
CA ASP A 374 -20.74 -2.30 -17.50
C ASP A 374 -21.62 -1.45 -16.57
N HIS A 375 -21.01 -0.70 -15.65
CA HIS A 375 -21.69 0.16 -14.68
C HIS A 375 -21.59 1.67 -15.00
N TYR A 376 -21.19 2.05 -16.23
CA TYR A 376 -21.02 3.45 -16.61
C TYR A 376 -22.30 4.27 -16.34
N GLY A 377 -22.16 5.38 -15.61
CA GLY A 377 -23.28 6.25 -15.23
C GLY A 377 -24.14 5.73 -14.07
N GLU A 378 -23.77 4.61 -13.45
CA GLU A 378 -24.50 3.98 -12.35
C GLU A 378 -23.58 3.57 -11.18
N ILE A 379 -22.33 4.02 -11.15
CA ILE A 379 -21.40 3.69 -10.07
C ILE A 379 -21.79 4.50 -8.83
N THR A 380 -22.49 3.87 -7.89
CA THR A 380 -22.74 4.34 -6.53
C THR A 380 -21.75 3.69 -5.54
N PRO A 381 -21.72 4.10 -4.25
CA PRO A 381 -20.93 3.38 -3.24
C PRO A 381 -21.27 1.88 -3.16
N GLU A 382 -22.54 1.50 -3.33
CA GLU A 382 -22.99 0.11 -3.34
C GLU A 382 -22.41 -0.66 -4.54
N VAL A 383 -22.48 -0.06 -5.74
CA VAL A 383 -21.87 -0.65 -6.94
C VAL A 383 -20.35 -0.75 -6.79
N ALA A 384 -19.71 0.26 -6.21
CA ALA A 384 -18.27 0.21 -5.93
C ALA A 384 -17.90 -0.92 -4.96
N ILE A 385 -18.73 -1.18 -3.93
CA ILE A 385 -18.58 -2.33 -3.03
C ILE A 385 -18.69 -3.65 -3.81
N GLU A 386 -19.63 -3.77 -4.75
CA GLU A 386 -19.77 -4.94 -5.61
C GLU A 386 -18.53 -5.15 -6.49
N ILE A 387 -18.02 -4.08 -7.11
CA ILE A 387 -16.78 -4.10 -7.91
C ILE A 387 -15.59 -4.59 -7.07
N LEU A 388 -15.39 -4.02 -5.87
CA LEU A 388 -14.29 -4.41 -4.97
C LEU A 388 -14.44 -5.83 -4.41
N SER A 389 -15.64 -6.41 -4.49
CA SER A 389 -15.96 -7.77 -4.07
C SER A 389 -15.96 -8.78 -5.22
N ASP A 390 -15.66 -8.34 -6.45
CA ASP A 390 -15.74 -9.18 -7.64
C ASP A 390 -14.75 -10.37 -7.59
N ARG A 391 -15.27 -11.54 -7.93
CA ARG A 391 -14.54 -12.82 -7.97
C ARG A 391 -14.45 -13.40 -9.38
N TYR A 392 -14.71 -12.61 -10.42
CA TYR A 392 -14.61 -13.09 -11.79
C TYR A 392 -13.22 -12.84 -12.36
N ASP A 393 -12.58 -13.88 -12.84
CA ASP A 393 -11.29 -13.79 -13.52
C ASP A 393 -11.52 -13.78 -15.04
N PRO A 394 -11.24 -12.66 -15.75
CA PRO A 394 -11.47 -12.55 -17.18
C PRO A 394 -10.54 -13.45 -18.02
N TYR A 395 -9.40 -13.89 -17.48
CA TYR A 395 -8.47 -14.74 -18.23
C TYR A 395 -8.97 -16.19 -18.30
N THR A 396 -9.41 -16.73 -17.16
CA THR A 396 -9.99 -18.08 -17.08
C THR A 396 -11.48 -18.12 -17.42
N ARG A 397 -12.16 -16.97 -17.41
CA ARG A 397 -13.62 -16.80 -17.57
C ARG A 397 -14.42 -17.54 -16.52
N MET A 398 -13.89 -17.60 -15.30
CA MET A 398 -14.50 -18.31 -14.18
C MET A 398 -14.74 -17.37 -13.01
N VAL A 399 -15.83 -17.61 -12.27
CA VAL A 399 -16.01 -17.03 -10.94
C VAL A 399 -15.28 -17.90 -9.94
N ARG A 400 -14.24 -17.36 -9.29
CA ARG A 400 -13.50 -18.06 -8.23
C ARG A 400 -14.43 -18.35 -7.05
N PRO A 401 -14.64 -19.61 -6.61
CA PRO A 401 -15.46 -19.92 -5.44
C PRO A 401 -14.92 -19.23 -4.18
N GLU A 402 -15.80 -18.90 -3.23
CA GLU A 402 -15.47 -17.97 -2.15
C GLU A 402 -14.25 -18.41 -1.34
N GLY A 403 -14.23 -19.67 -0.87
CA GLY A 403 -13.13 -20.24 -0.09
C GLY A 403 -12.00 -20.88 -0.90
N PHE A 404 -11.98 -20.69 -2.22
CA PHE A 404 -10.98 -21.31 -3.10
C PHE A 404 -9.92 -20.28 -3.51
N PRO A 405 -8.62 -20.50 -3.22
CA PRO A 405 -7.56 -19.53 -3.55
C PRO A 405 -7.26 -19.49 -5.06
N SER A 406 -6.55 -18.46 -5.51
CA SER A 406 -5.94 -18.42 -6.84
C SER A 406 -4.93 -19.56 -7.01
N TRP A 407 -4.66 -19.94 -8.26
CA TRP A 407 -3.69 -21.01 -8.58
C TRP A 407 -2.28 -20.46 -8.84
N THR A 408 -2.22 -19.34 -9.55
CA THR A 408 -1.00 -18.59 -9.86
C THR A 408 -1.34 -17.11 -9.73
N ASN A 409 -0.44 -16.20 -10.11
CA ASN A 409 -0.77 -14.77 -10.17
C ASN A 409 -1.68 -14.40 -11.34
N ASN A 410 -2.05 -15.36 -12.20
CA ASN A 410 -2.85 -15.13 -13.41
C ASN A 410 -4.00 -16.13 -13.61
N ILE A 411 -4.14 -17.11 -12.72
CA ILE A 411 -5.23 -18.10 -12.77
C ILE A 411 -6.09 -17.95 -11.53
N LEU A 412 -7.35 -17.56 -11.73
CA LEU A 412 -8.29 -17.20 -10.67
C LEU A 412 -7.77 -16.08 -9.76
N CYS A 413 -6.98 -15.16 -10.31
CA CYS A 413 -6.63 -13.92 -9.63
C CYS A 413 -7.74 -12.88 -9.88
N THR A 414 -8.44 -12.53 -8.80
CA THR A 414 -9.68 -11.73 -8.84
C THR A 414 -9.55 -10.49 -7.98
N ILE A 415 -10.42 -9.49 -8.18
CA ILE A 415 -10.39 -8.21 -7.45
C ILE A 415 -10.52 -8.43 -5.94
N SER A 416 -11.48 -9.24 -5.50
CA SER A 416 -11.45 -9.80 -4.15
C SER A 416 -10.38 -10.89 -4.11
N ALA A 417 -9.21 -10.57 -3.57
CA ALA A 417 -8.04 -11.42 -3.60
C ALA A 417 -8.09 -12.54 -2.55
N LEU A 418 -7.61 -13.73 -2.93
CA LEU A 418 -7.34 -14.83 -2.01
C LEU A 418 -6.30 -15.75 -2.64
N TYR A 419 -5.15 -15.90 -2.02
CA TYR A 419 -4.03 -16.72 -2.48
C TYR A 419 -3.83 -17.96 -1.59
N PRO A 420 -3.05 -18.95 -2.05
CA PRO A 420 -2.71 -20.12 -1.24
C PRO A 420 -1.86 -19.79 -0.01
N ASP A 421 -1.83 -20.70 0.96
CA ASP A 421 -0.91 -20.64 2.11
C ASP A 421 0.53 -20.93 1.70
N PHE A 422 1.44 -20.11 2.21
CA PHE A 422 2.89 -20.28 2.15
C PHE A 422 3.43 -20.54 3.56
N ALA A 423 4.40 -21.45 3.65
CA ALA A 423 5.02 -21.83 4.92
C ALA A 423 6.34 -21.07 5.12
N TYR A 424 6.52 -20.54 6.33
CA TYR A 424 7.70 -19.78 6.73
C TYR A 424 8.22 -20.29 8.06
N ARG A 425 9.48 -19.96 8.36
CA ARG A 425 10.11 -20.23 9.65
C ARG A 425 10.86 -18.98 10.10
N ALA A 426 10.33 -18.31 11.11
CA ALA A 426 11.00 -17.21 11.80
C ALA A 426 11.75 -17.73 13.04
N ARG A 427 12.53 -16.85 13.69
CA ARG A 427 13.11 -17.15 14.99
C ARG A 427 12.04 -17.38 16.04
N GLU A 428 12.38 -18.14 17.08
CA GLU A 428 11.57 -18.22 18.30
C GLU A 428 11.42 -16.81 18.92
N PRO A 429 10.26 -16.46 19.49
CA PRO A 429 9.13 -17.35 19.78
C PRO A 429 8.11 -17.51 18.64
N VAL A 430 8.33 -16.91 17.47
CA VAL A 430 7.38 -17.01 16.34
C VAL A 430 7.42 -18.41 15.71
N GLY A 431 8.63 -18.94 15.50
CA GLY A 431 8.83 -20.29 15.01
C GLY A 431 8.23 -20.51 13.60
N ALA A 432 7.69 -21.71 13.36
CA ALA A 432 7.07 -22.06 12.08
C ALA A 432 5.64 -21.54 11.99
N PHE A 433 5.29 -20.89 10.88
CA PHE A 433 3.96 -20.36 10.64
C PHE A 433 3.55 -20.51 9.17
N LYS A 434 2.26 -20.31 8.90
CA LYS A 434 1.73 -20.20 7.54
C LYS A 434 1.09 -18.83 7.37
N ALA A 435 1.24 -18.25 6.19
CA ALA A 435 0.57 -17.02 5.81
C ALA A 435 0.16 -17.06 4.33
N HIS A 436 -0.92 -16.39 3.98
CA HIS A 436 -1.39 -16.20 2.61
C HIS A 436 -1.80 -14.76 2.39
N ILE A 437 -1.88 -14.38 1.12
CA ILE A 437 -2.34 -13.05 0.70
C ILE A 437 -3.86 -13.06 0.55
N ALA A 438 -4.53 -12.07 1.13
CA ALA A 438 -5.89 -11.71 0.79
C ALA A 438 -6.12 -10.24 1.12
N ASN A 439 -7.34 -9.74 0.91
CA ASN A 439 -7.65 -8.35 1.27
C ASN A 439 -7.51 -8.10 2.78
N MET A 440 -6.57 -7.26 3.22
CA MET A 440 -6.50 -6.86 4.64
C MET A 440 -7.55 -5.81 4.97
N TRP A 441 -7.83 -4.91 4.04
CA TRP A 441 -8.98 -4.00 4.06
C TRP A 441 -9.45 -3.69 2.64
N SER A 442 -10.68 -3.20 2.56
CA SER A 442 -11.30 -2.68 1.34
C SER A 442 -12.03 -1.39 1.69
N LEU A 443 -11.81 -0.33 0.92
CA LEU A 443 -12.39 0.99 1.17
C LEU A 443 -13.07 1.50 -0.11
N VAL A 444 -14.30 1.98 0.05
CA VAL A 444 -14.95 2.89 -0.92
C VAL A 444 -15.07 4.25 -0.25
N ALA A 445 -14.83 5.33 -0.98
CA ALA A 445 -15.00 6.67 -0.47
C ALA A 445 -15.55 7.64 -1.52
N ARG A 446 -16.20 8.69 -1.00
CA ARG A 446 -16.58 9.91 -1.72
C ARG A 446 -15.79 11.06 -1.08
N PRO A 447 -14.59 11.38 -1.60
CA PRO A 447 -13.66 12.24 -0.88
C PRO A 447 -14.21 13.63 -0.59
N GLU A 448 -14.94 14.24 -1.52
CA GLU A 448 -15.48 15.61 -1.38
C GLU A 448 -16.34 15.79 -0.11
N GLY A 449 -17.21 14.83 0.18
CA GLY A 449 -18.09 14.85 1.37
C GLY A 449 -17.50 14.13 2.59
N GLY A 450 -16.32 13.51 2.45
CA GLY A 450 -15.69 12.74 3.51
C GLY A 450 -16.36 11.40 3.83
N ASP A 451 -17.27 10.88 3.01
CA ASP A 451 -17.88 9.58 3.26
C ASP A 451 -16.93 8.42 2.95
N LEU A 452 -16.89 7.43 3.83
CA LEU A 452 -16.11 6.20 3.68
C LEU A 452 -16.89 4.96 4.11
N TRP A 453 -16.79 3.90 3.32
CA TRP A 453 -17.28 2.56 3.61
C TRP A 453 -16.07 1.62 3.72
N LEU A 454 -15.83 1.10 4.92
CA LEU A 454 -14.66 0.29 5.24
C LEU A 454 -15.06 -1.15 5.57
N ALA A 455 -14.48 -2.10 4.83
CA ALA A 455 -14.42 -3.49 5.23
C ALA A 455 -13.02 -3.81 5.78
N ILE A 456 -12.96 -4.30 7.03
CA ILE A 456 -11.68 -4.64 7.70
C ILE A 456 -11.80 -5.84 8.66
N ARG A 457 -13.03 -6.28 8.97
CA ARG A 457 -13.30 -7.32 9.98
C ARG A 457 -13.06 -8.74 9.45
N GLY A 458 -13.20 -8.96 8.14
CA GLY A 458 -13.00 -10.26 7.48
C GLY A 458 -11.57 -10.48 6.97
N PHE A 459 -11.30 -11.66 6.43
CA PHE A 459 -10.11 -11.95 5.63
C PHE A 459 -10.47 -13.02 4.58
N PRO A 460 -10.64 -12.67 3.29
CA PRO A 460 -10.56 -11.33 2.69
C PRO A 460 -11.53 -10.34 3.35
N ALA A 461 -11.13 -9.08 3.43
CA ALA A 461 -11.81 -8.01 4.16
C ALA A 461 -13.32 -7.90 3.86
N GLN A 462 -13.70 -8.01 2.59
CA GLN A 462 -15.09 -7.84 2.11
C GLN A 462 -16.06 -8.82 2.78
N ARG A 463 -15.59 -10.00 3.21
CA ARG A 463 -16.43 -10.97 3.95
C ARG A 463 -16.91 -10.46 5.31
N GLY A 464 -16.22 -9.46 5.86
CA GLY A 464 -16.59 -8.82 7.13
C GLY A 464 -17.69 -7.76 7.00
N GLY A 465 -18.15 -7.47 5.77
CA GLY A 465 -19.05 -6.37 5.47
C GLY A 465 -18.38 -5.01 5.52
N PHE A 466 -19.01 -4.03 4.88
CA PHE A 466 -18.59 -2.62 4.86
C PHE A 466 -19.38 -1.83 5.91
N GLU A 467 -18.68 -1.04 6.72
CA GLU A 467 -19.27 -0.12 7.69
C GLU A 467 -19.05 1.31 7.23
N HIS A 468 -20.10 2.14 7.30
CA HIS A 468 -20.05 3.54 6.91
C HIS A 468 -19.56 4.45 8.05
N PHE A 469 -18.73 5.41 7.68
CA PHE A 469 -18.23 6.51 8.50
C PHE A 469 -18.18 7.79 7.66
N ASN A 470 -18.08 8.93 8.33
CA ASN A 470 -17.76 10.20 7.70
C ASN A 470 -16.51 10.81 8.35
N LEU A 471 -15.55 11.27 7.55
CA LEU A 471 -14.27 11.82 8.01
C LEU A 471 -14.47 13.06 8.89
N HIS A 472 -15.39 13.96 8.54
CA HIS A 472 -15.61 15.18 9.29
C HIS A 472 -16.20 14.87 10.67
N ASP A 473 -17.17 13.95 10.73
CA ASP A 473 -17.72 13.46 12.01
C ASP A 473 -16.62 12.80 12.86
N LEU A 474 -15.76 11.98 12.25
CA LEU A 474 -14.65 11.32 12.94
C LEU A 474 -13.64 12.33 13.52
N LEU A 475 -13.38 13.43 12.81
CA LEU A 475 -12.49 14.50 13.25
C LEU A 475 -13.13 15.33 14.38
N ASP A 476 -14.43 15.62 14.30
CA ASP A 476 -15.18 16.31 15.35
C ASP A 476 -15.27 15.50 16.66
N GLU A 477 -15.15 14.17 16.56
CA GLU A 477 -15.09 13.25 17.70
C GLU A 477 -13.70 13.08 18.31
N VAL A 478 -12.66 13.73 17.77
CA VAL A 478 -11.33 13.75 18.41
C VAL A 478 -11.44 14.55 19.72
N PRO A 479 -11.10 13.95 20.89
CA PRO A 479 -11.22 14.63 22.19
C PRO A 479 -10.42 15.93 22.27
#